data_AF-A0A1G6HQB7-F1
#
_entry.id   AF-A0A1G6HQB7-F1
#
_cell.length_a   1.000
_cell.length_b   1.000
_cell.length_c   1.000
_cell.angle_alpha   90.00
_cell.angle_beta   90.00
_cell.angle_gamma   90.00
#
_symmetry.space_group_name_H-M   'P 1'
#
loop_
_entity.id
_entity.type
_entity.pdbx_description
1 polymer ?
#
loop_
_entity_poly.entity_id
_entity_poly.type
_entity_poly.pdbx_seq_one_letter_code
_entity_poly.pdbx_strand_id
1 'polypeptide(L)'
;MHDMKSNARLNFVLETGGTYNPKTGKREAPTRQEKFVPCHLSTMGVERTKQLYGESSRVITIARLLRPYNTPYTSVEVNGEKYKVRRVSSYNKAVLFLERMADGKN
;
A
#
# COMPACT_ATOMS: atom_id res chain seq x y z
N MET A 1 -3.60 21.60 -18.08
CA MET A 1 -3.67 20.69 -16.93
C MET A 1 -3.06 19.36 -17.37
N HIS A 2 -1.92 18.94 -16.82
CA HIS A 2 -1.33 17.64 -17.17
C HIS A 2 -2.22 16.54 -16.58
N ASP A 3 -2.96 15.83 -17.43
CA ASP A 3 -3.67 14.61 -17.04
C ASP A 3 -2.62 13.56 -16.61
N MET A 4 -2.60 13.21 -15.33
CA MET A 4 -1.74 12.14 -14.85
C MET A 4 -2.36 10.81 -15.30
N LYS A 5 -1.92 10.31 -16.45
CA LYS A 5 -2.34 9.01 -16.95
C LYS A 5 -2.02 7.92 -15.93
N SER A 6 -3.03 7.19 -15.46
CA SER A 6 -2.81 6.03 -14.59
C SER A 6 -2.12 4.91 -15.39
N ASN A 7 -1.02 4.38 -14.86
CA ASN A 7 -0.31 3.23 -15.46
C ASN A 7 -0.58 1.91 -14.71
N ALA A 8 -1.22 1.97 -13.54
CA ALA A 8 -1.52 0.80 -12.72
C ALA A 8 -2.75 1.01 -11.82
N ARG A 9 -3.15 -0.04 -11.09
CA ARG A 9 -4.20 0.01 -10.07
C ARG A 9 -3.64 -0.46 -8.73
N LEU A 10 -3.85 0.35 -7.69
CA LEU A 10 -3.55 0.00 -6.31
C LEU A 10 -4.77 -0.69 -5.71
N ASN A 11 -4.62 -1.89 -5.16
CA ASN A 11 -5.67 -2.57 -4.41
C ASN A 11 -5.49 -2.26 -2.93
N PHE A 12 -6.42 -1.50 -2.34
CA PHE A 12 -6.48 -1.32 -0.89
C PHE A 12 -7.25 -2.48 -0.29
N VAL A 13 -6.60 -3.22 0.60
CA VAL A 13 -7.19 -4.37 1.27
C VAL A 13 -7.46 -3.99 2.72
N LEU A 14 -8.69 -4.22 3.17
CA LEU A 14 -9.08 -4.14 4.57
C LEU A 14 -9.50 -5.53 5.02
N GLU A 15 -8.68 -6.14 5.87
CA GLU A 15 -8.97 -7.41 6.53
C GLU A 15 -9.49 -7.12 7.94
N THR A 16 -10.74 -7.47 8.23
CA THR A 16 -11.36 -7.36 9.57
C THR A 16 -11.82 -8.71 10.07
N GLY A 17 -11.86 -8.92 11.39
CA GLY A 17 -12.29 -10.19 12.00
C GLY A 17 -11.17 -11.22 12.11
N GLY A 18 -11.53 -12.51 12.25
CA GLY A 18 -10.58 -13.61 12.49
C GLY A 18 -10.14 -13.80 13.95
N THR A 19 -10.56 -12.89 14.83
CA THR A 19 -10.36 -12.98 16.27
C THR A 19 -11.44 -13.85 16.94
N TYR A 20 -11.08 -14.41 18.09
CA TYR A 20 -12.01 -15.15 18.92
C TYR A 20 -13.01 -14.19 19.55
N ASN A 21 -14.31 -14.44 19.38
CA ASN A 21 -15.35 -13.67 20.03
C ASN A 21 -15.73 -14.37 21.35
N PRO A 22 -15.31 -13.86 22.52
CA PRO A 22 -15.56 -14.52 23.80
C PRO A 22 -17.04 -14.55 24.19
N LYS A 23 -17.90 -13.75 23.56
CA LYS A 23 -19.35 -13.74 23.83
C LYS A 23 -20.09 -14.86 23.10
N THR A 24 -19.62 -15.26 21.92
CA THR A 24 -20.27 -16.30 21.10
C THR A 24 -19.50 -17.62 21.13
N GLY A 25 -18.28 -17.63 21.68
CA GLY A 25 -17.40 -18.80 21.72
C GLY A 25 -16.89 -19.25 20.35
N LYS A 26 -17.08 -18.44 19.30
CA LYS A 26 -16.76 -18.78 17.92
C LYS A 26 -15.68 -17.83 17.38
N ARG A 27 -14.85 -18.33 16.46
CA ARG A 27 -14.00 -17.46 15.62
C ARG A 27 -14.90 -16.82 14.58
N GLU A 28 -14.87 -15.50 14.52
CA GLU A 28 -15.56 -14.78 13.45
C GLU A 28 -14.79 -14.94 12.16
N ALA A 29 -15.50 -15.19 11.05
CA ALA A 29 -14.87 -15.31 9.75
C ALA A 29 -14.17 -13.99 9.38
N PRO A 30 -12.92 -14.02 8.90
CA PRO A 30 -12.27 -12.82 8.42
C PRO A 30 -13.04 -12.28 7.21
N THR A 31 -13.39 -11.01 7.26
CA THR A 31 -13.96 -10.27 6.13
C THR A 31 -12.83 -9.55 5.42
N ARG A 32 -12.68 -9.80 4.11
CA ARG A 32 -11.69 -9.13 3.25
C ARG A 32 -12.43 -8.19 2.31
N GLN A 33 -12.19 -6.89 2.45
CA GLN A 33 -12.71 -5.87 1.54
C GLN A 33 -11.57 -5.35 0.67
N GLU A 34 -11.83 -5.25 -0.64
CA GLU A 34 -10.85 -4.85 -1.64
C GLU A 34 -11.34 -3.63 -2.40
N LYS A 35 -10.46 -2.66 -2.60
CA LYS A 35 -10.77 -1.45 -3.37
C LYS A 35 -9.64 -1.11 -4.33
N PHE A 36 -9.92 -1.30 -5.61
CA PHE A 36 -9.02 -0.92 -6.68
C PHE A 36 -9.14 0.57 -7.01
N VAL A 37 -8.01 1.27 -6.95
CA VAL A 37 -7.89 2.70 -7.25
C VAL A 37 -6.85 2.90 -8.35
N PRO A 38 -7.17 3.63 -9.44
CA PRO A 38 -6.19 3.94 -10.48
C PRO A 38 -5.08 4.84 -9.91
N CYS A 39 -3.84 4.52 -10.25
CA CYS A 39 -2.66 5.23 -9.77
C CYS A 39 -1.56 5.28 -10.83
N HIS A 40 -0.61 6.17 -10.60
CA HIS A 40 0.66 6.20 -11.32
C HIS A 40 1.77 5.69 -10.40
N LEU A 41 2.39 4.59 -10.80
CA LEU A 41 3.53 3.99 -10.12
C LEU A 41 4.84 4.49 -10.70
N SER A 42 5.81 4.74 -9.83
CA SER A 42 7.18 5.05 -10.21
C SER A 42 8.14 4.52 -9.15
N THR A 43 9.28 3.98 -9.55
CA THR A 43 10.31 3.52 -8.59
C THR A 43 11.22 4.68 -8.21
N MET A 44 11.60 4.73 -6.93
CA MET A 44 12.63 5.64 -6.46
C MET A 44 14.01 4.99 -6.69
N GLY A 45 14.94 5.74 -7.29
CA GLY A 45 16.31 5.30 -7.47
C GLY A 45 17.02 5.11 -6.12
N VAL A 46 18.00 4.19 -6.09
CA VAL A 46 18.75 3.80 -4.88
C VAL A 46 19.37 5.00 -4.16
N GLU A 47 19.90 5.96 -4.89
CA GLU A 47 20.52 7.17 -4.33
C GLU A 47 19.52 8.00 -3.51
N ARG A 48 18.30 8.18 -4.02
CA ARG A 48 17.26 8.95 -3.36
C ARG A 48 16.64 8.20 -2.19
N THR A 49 16.54 6.88 -2.30
CA THR A 49 16.17 6.02 -1.16
C THR A 49 17.19 6.13 -0.03
N LYS A 50 18.49 6.05 -0.33
CA LYS A 50 19.56 6.20 0.66
C LYS A 50 19.52 7.55 1.36
N GLN A 51 19.26 8.64 0.64
CA GLN A 51 19.13 9.98 1.23
C GLN A 51 17.90 10.11 2.16
N LEU A 52 16.78 9.51 1.79
CA LEU A 52 15.52 9.65 2.54
C LEU A 52 15.36 8.66 3.70
N TYR A 53 15.96 7.47 3.58
CA TYR A 53 15.75 6.36 4.51
C TYR A 53 17.04 5.79 5.08
N GLY A 54 18.22 6.23 4.63
CA GLY A 54 19.52 5.68 5.06
C GLY A 54 19.81 4.27 4.54
N GLU A 55 18.88 3.65 3.81
CA GLU A 55 18.97 2.28 3.32
C GLU A 55 19.17 2.24 1.80
N SER A 56 20.17 1.49 1.33
CA SER A 56 20.48 1.32 -0.10
C SER A 56 19.86 0.07 -0.72
N SER A 57 19.42 -0.91 0.09
CA SER A 57 19.00 -2.23 -0.41
C SER A 57 17.51 -2.33 -0.75
N ARG A 58 16.68 -1.37 -0.31
CA ARG A 58 15.22 -1.45 -0.46
C ARG A 58 14.73 -0.63 -1.64
N VAL A 59 13.94 -1.24 -2.52
CA VAL A 59 13.29 -0.53 -3.62
C VAL A 59 11.99 0.09 -3.13
N ILE A 60 11.96 1.43 -3.05
CA ILE A 60 10.75 2.18 -2.69
C ILE A 60 9.97 2.50 -3.95
N THR A 61 8.71 2.05 -4.00
CA THR A 61 7.77 2.35 -5.08
C THR A 61 6.87 3.50 -4.64
N ILE A 62 6.74 4.53 -5.48
CA ILE A 62 5.89 5.69 -5.24
C ILE A 62 4.59 5.48 -6.01
N ALA A 63 3.47 5.38 -5.29
CA ALA A 63 2.14 5.38 -5.87
C ALA A 63 1.52 6.76 -5.76
N ARG A 64 1.17 7.37 -6.90
CA ARG A 64 0.45 8.64 -6.98
C ARG A 64 -0.98 8.37 -7.40
N LEU A 65 -1.91 8.61 -6.49
CA LEU A 65 -3.34 8.50 -6.74
C LEU A 65 -3.85 9.79 -7.41
N LEU A 66 -4.97 9.69 -8.12
CA LEU A 66 -5.68 10.88 -8.63
C LEU A 66 -6.26 11.74 -7.49
N ARG A 67 -6.65 11.10 -6.38
CA ARG A 67 -7.18 11.74 -5.18
C ARG A 67 -6.67 11.01 -3.92
N PRO A 68 -6.54 11.70 -2.78
CA PRO A 68 -6.20 11.05 -1.52
C PRO A 68 -7.18 9.93 -1.17
N TYR A 69 -6.65 8.81 -0.66
CA TYR A 69 -7.46 7.69 -0.17
C TYR A 69 -7.52 7.75 1.36
N ASN A 70 -8.71 8.03 1.89
CA ASN A 70 -8.93 8.25 3.34
C ASN A 70 -9.68 7.09 4.01
N THR A 71 -10.07 6.06 3.25
CA THR A 71 -10.75 4.88 3.79
C THR A 71 -9.73 3.99 4.51
N PRO A 72 -10.09 3.35 5.63
CA PRO A 72 -9.19 2.42 6.32
C PRO A 72 -8.81 1.23 5.45
N TYR A 73 -7.57 0.78 5.60
CA TYR A 73 -6.99 -0.40 4.95
C TYR A 73 -5.92 -1.02 5.87
N THR A 74 -5.72 -2.33 5.79
CA THR A 74 -4.65 -3.06 6.49
C THR A 74 -3.39 -3.15 5.65
N SER A 75 -3.54 -3.35 4.34
CA SER A 75 -2.43 -3.50 3.41
C SER A 75 -2.80 -3.00 2.01
N VAL A 76 -1.80 -2.87 1.14
CA VAL A 76 -2.01 -2.54 -0.26
C VAL A 76 -1.33 -3.56 -1.17
N GLU A 77 -1.97 -3.88 -2.28
CA GLU A 77 -1.46 -4.81 -3.27
C GLU A 77 -1.37 -4.14 -4.63
N VAL A 78 -0.33 -4.50 -5.38
CA VAL A 78 -0.09 -3.99 -6.73
C VAL A 78 0.32 -5.17 -7.59
N ASN A 79 -0.43 -5.42 -8.67
CA ASN A 79 -0.16 -6.52 -9.61
C ASN A 79 -0.01 -7.90 -8.91
N GLY A 80 -0.75 -8.14 -7.83
CA GLY A 80 -0.69 -9.38 -7.05
C GLY A 80 0.43 -9.44 -6.01
N GLU A 81 1.24 -8.39 -5.89
CA GLU A 81 2.31 -8.30 -4.89
C GLU A 81 1.87 -7.43 -3.71
N LYS A 82 2.21 -7.88 -2.49
CA LYS A 82 1.89 -7.14 -1.26
C LYS A 82 2.93 -6.06 -0.96
N TYR A 83 2.44 -4.87 -0.65
CA TYR A 83 3.25 -3.73 -0.28
C TYR A 83 2.81 -3.18 1.08
N LYS A 84 3.79 -2.68 1.82
CA LYS A 84 3.56 -1.91 3.04
C LYS A 84 3.62 -0.43 2.71
N VAL A 85 2.63 0.34 3.15
CA VAL A 85 2.70 1.80 3.09
C VAL A 85 3.68 2.28 4.16
N ARG A 86 4.89 2.63 3.74
CA ARG A 86 5.95 3.10 4.65
C ARG A 86 5.73 4.55 5.06
N ARG A 87 5.20 5.37 4.15
CA ARG A 87 4.89 6.78 4.42
C ARG A 87 3.82 7.29 3.46
N VAL A 88 3.03 8.25 3.93
CA VAL A 88 2.20 9.12 3.08
C VAL A 88 2.86 10.50 3.02
N SER A 89 2.89 11.13 1.84
CA SER A 89 3.45 12.47 1.71
C SER A 89 2.64 13.49 2.51
N SER A 90 3.34 14.31 3.31
CA SER A 90 2.73 15.38 4.11
C SER A 90 2.19 16.52 3.25
N TYR A 91 2.79 16.76 2.07
CA TYR A 91 2.38 17.82 1.15
C TYR A 91 1.21 17.39 0.24
N ASN A 92 1.21 16.12 -0.21
CA ASN A 92 0.16 15.58 -1.06
C ASN A 92 -0.25 14.19 -0.59
N LYS A 93 -1.39 14.10 0.12
CA LYS A 93 -1.91 12.84 0.68
C LYS A 93 -2.29 11.78 -0.38
N ALA A 94 -2.31 12.14 -1.66
CA ALA A 94 -2.47 11.19 -2.75
C ALA A 94 -1.17 10.46 -3.12
N VAL A 95 -0.03 10.82 -2.52
CA VAL A 95 1.28 10.19 -2.78
C VAL A 95 1.65 9.26 -1.63
N LEU A 96 1.79 7.98 -1.95
CA LEU A 96 2.13 6.90 -1.04
C LEU A 96 3.52 6.36 -1.38
N PHE A 97 4.35 6.15 -0.35
CA PHE A 97 5.63 5.46 -0.45
C PHE A 97 5.43 4.01 -0.02
N LEU A 98 5.59 3.11 -0.96
CA LEU A 98 5.35 1.68 -0.83
C LEU A 98 6.69 0.95 -0.75
N GLU A 99 6.78 0.05 0.21
CA GLU A 99 7.87 -0.89 0.34
C GLU A 99 7.33 -2.28 -0.02
N ARG A 100 7.96 -2.94 -1.00
CA ARG A 100 7.59 -4.31 -1.36
C ARG A 100 7.83 -5.20 -0.15
N MET A 101 6.80 -5.89 0.30
CA MET A 101 6.99 -6.94 1.29
C MET A 101 7.48 -8.16 0.51
N ALA A 102 8.74 -8.53 0.72
CA ALA A 102 9.19 -9.85 0.27
C ALA A 102 8.28 -10.89 0.94
N ASP A 103 7.62 -11.73 0.14
CA ASP A 103 7.04 -12.96 0.65
C ASP A 103 8.22 -13.70 1.27
N GLY A 104 8.26 -13.76 2.60
CA GLY A 104 9.32 -14.43 3.35
C GLY A 104 9.23 -15.93 3.10
N LYS A 105 9.59 -16.37 1.90
CA LYS A 105 10.06 -17.73 1.66
C LYS A 105 11.55 -17.73 1.88
N ASN A 106 11.87 -18.18 3.09
CA ASN A 106 13.15 -18.73 3.49
C ASN A 106 13.73 -19.66 2.43
#